data_AF-A0A510KK29-F1
#
_entry.id   AF-A0A510KK29-F1
#
_cell.length_a   1.000
_cell.length_b   1.000
_cell.length_c   1.000
_cell.angle_alpha   90.00
_cell.angle_beta   90.00
_cell.angle_gamma   90.00
#
_symmetry.space_group_name_H-M   'P 1'
#
loop_
_entity.id
_entity.type
_entity.pdbx_description
1 polymer ?
#
loop_
_entity_poly.entity_id
_entity_poly.type
_entity_poly.pdbx_seq_one_letter_code
_entity_poly.pdbx_strand_id
1 'polypeptide(L)'
;MFLLSVIGFAEVDISQIANDYPYKDSAIMATVLGTPADQQYKFKNPKGPKVRKFTTTKKIPEILRQWKDYEYGVWTQKEKKAPLMIIVSGTGSLYNSGMSLYLANVFYDKGYNVIAFSSPTTMPYIVSQSKNAYAGYIKDETTQLYSLISQAISREKGDGMKIDKIYIGGYSLGGFQSLLLHELDEKNNRRIGIDKSLLLNSPISILTATKNLDGFLVKNGIYDARSLEKYMDTIFSRLMYDDTIKIKDIEFSNLTTSLGKLGLGEKDFEVLTGLLFRFYSANMTFAGEVFSGRNATGRLSDKKSYKRFDSVSKEFREGLSVSFDEYAKEILYPYLKKNKNPNLDFNEFVDEFDLKHSQDFINRNNKNIIFMTSTNDVLYSSQDLDYIQNAFSNKVLIPFGGHTGVLWHKDVVNLMVDKLEEN
;
A
#
# COMPACT_ATOMS: atom_id res chain seq x y z
N MET A 1 -48.59 -13.30 2.71
CA MET A 1 -47.64 -14.43 2.84
C MET A 1 -46.24 -13.84 2.80
N PHE A 2 -45.67 -13.51 3.97
CA PHE A 2 -44.33 -12.95 4.10
C PHE A 2 -43.32 -14.11 4.04
N LEU A 3 -42.55 -14.19 2.96
CA LEU A 3 -41.37 -15.06 2.88
C LEU A 3 -40.19 -14.31 3.51
N LEU A 4 -39.96 -14.57 4.79
CA LEU A 4 -38.70 -14.27 5.46
C LEU A 4 -37.65 -15.24 4.91
N SER A 5 -36.83 -14.78 3.98
CA SER A 5 -35.60 -15.48 3.62
C SER A 5 -34.60 -15.31 4.76
N VAL A 6 -34.51 -16.34 5.61
CA VAL A 6 -33.40 -16.50 6.55
C VAL A 6 -32.17 -16.81 5.71
N ILE A 7 -31.36 -15.80 5.41
CA ILE A 7 -29.99 -16.01 4.92
C ILE A 7 -29.19 -16.43 6.14
N GLY A 8 -29.15 -17.73 6.39
CA GLY A 8 -28.15 -18.30 7.30
C GLY A 8 -26.77 -18.04 6.69
N PHE A 9 -25.81 -17.62 7.53
CA PHE A 9 -24.40 -17.55 7.18
C PHE A 9 -23.95 -18.94 6.75
N ALA A 10 -23.94 -19.22 5.45
CA ALA A 10 -23.22 -20.37 4.94
C ALA A 10 -21.74 -20.08 5.23
N GLU A 11 -21.15 -20.88 6.13
CA GLU A 11 -19.71 -20.85 6.36
C GLU A 11 -19.03 -21.08 5.02
N VAL A 12 -18.40 -20.04 4.47
CA VAL A 12 -17.62 -20.16 3.24
C VAL A 12 -16.47 -21.10 3.56
N ASP A 13 -16.45 -22.27 2.93
CA ASP A 13 -15.33 -23.20 3.04
C ASP A 13 -14.10 -22.59 2.38
N ILE A 14 -13.28 -21.90 3.18
CA ILE A 14 -12.06 -21.22 2.74
C ILE A 14 -11.11 -22.22 2.08
N SER A 15 -11.17 -23.51 2.44
CA SER A 15 -10.35 -24.55 1.82
C SER A 15 -10.66 -24.78 0.34
N GLN A 16 -11.78 -24.26 -0.17
CA GLN A 16 -12.13 -24.32 -1.60
C GLN A 16 -11.79 -23.06 -2.39
N ILE A 17 -11.49 -21.95 -1.71
CA ILE A 17 -11.20 -20.67 -2.36
C ILE A 17 -9.83 -20.70 -3.02
N ALA A 18 -9.77 -20.38 -4.32
CA ALA A 18 -8.54 -20.34 -5.09
C ALA A 18 -7.74 -21.66 -5.05
N ASN A 19 -8.46 -22.78 -5.11
CA ASN A 19 -7.86 -24.10 -4.99
C ASN A 19 -6.93 -24.49 -6.14
N ASP A 20 -7.03 -23.80 -7.26
CA ASP A 20 -6.16 -23.93 -8.43
C ASP A 20 -4.97 -22.96 -8.42
N TYR A 21 -4.80 -22.13 -7.36
CA TYR A 21 -3.69 -21.19 -7.27
C TYR A 21 -2.33 -21.92 -7.31
N PRO A 22 -1.37 -21.51 -8.16
CA PRO A 22 -0.15 -22.31 -8.40
C PRO A 22 0.97 -22.09 -7.38
N TYR A 23 0.98 -20.98 -6.64
CA TYR A 23 2.09 -20.61 -5.73
C TYR A 23 1.75 -20.83 -4.26
N LYS A 24 1.02 -21.90 -3.93
CA LYS A 24 0.54 -22.12 -2.55
C LYS A 24 1.66 -22.29 -1.54
N ASP A 25 2.75 -22.93 -1.96
CA ASP A 25 3.85 -23.33 -1.09
C ASP A 25 4.91 -22.23 -0.92
N SER A 26 4.79 -21.10 -1.63
CA SER A 26 5.78 -20.02 -1.60
C SER A 26 5.14 -18.64 -1.51
N ALA A 27 5.26 -18.04 -0.32
CA ALA A 27 4.77 -16.70 -0.03
C ALA A 27 5.42 -15.63 -0.93
N ILE A 28 6.74 -15.70 -1.14
CA ILE A 28 7.45 -14.71 -1.93
C ILE A 28 7.15 -14.84 -3.43
N MET A 29 7.03 -16.06 -3.95
CA MET A 29 6.59 -16.26 -5.35
C MET A 29 5.17 -15.75 -5.56
N ALA A 30 4.24 -16.07 -4.64
CA ALA A 30 2.88 -15.58 -4.71
C ALA A 30 2.83 -14.03 -4.68
N THR A 31 3.65 -13.41 -3.83
CA THR A 31 3.76 -11.95 -3.72
C THR A 31 4.23 -11.30 -5.01
N VAL A 32 5.26 -11.84 -5.66
CA VAL A 32 5.90 -11.21 -6.83
C VAL A 32 5.20 -11.55 -8.14
N LEU A 33 4.78 -12.81 -8.30
CA LEU A 33 4.16 -13.30 -9.54
C LEU A 33 2.64 -13.07 -9.58
N GLY A 34 2.01 -12.95 -8.41
CA GLY A 34 0.58 -12.70 -8.30
C GLY A 34 -0.27 -13.89 -8.75
N THR A 35 -1.50 -13.60 -9.18
CA THR A 35 -2.39 -14.62 -9.77
C THR A 35 -2.23 -14.67 -11.29
N PRO A 36 -2.08 -15.86 -11.89
CA PRO A 36 -2.11 -16.05 -13.34
C PRO A 36 -3.30 -15.38 -14.03
N ALA A 37 -3.07 -14.75 -15.19
CA ALA A 37 -4.06 -13.92 -15.87
C ALA A 37 -5.36 -14.66 -16.28
N ASP A 38 -5.28 -15.97 -16.50
CA ASP A 38 -6.42 -16.86 -16.79
C ASP A 38 -7.29 -17.13 -15.55
N GLN A 39 -6.70 -17.10 -14.35
CA GLN A 39 -7.38 -17.25 -13.05
C GLN A 39 -7.90 -15.91 -12.48
N GLN A 40 -7.47 -14.78 -13.03
CA GLN A 40 -7.92 -13.46 -12.58
C GLN A 40 -9.41 -13.22 -12.87
N TYR A 41 -10.02 -12.33 -12.07
CA TYR A 41 -11.38 -11.87 -12.32
C TYR A 41 -11.53 -11.27 -13.73
N LYS A 42 -12.55 -11.73 -14.47
CA LYS A 42 -12.83 -11.26 -15.83
C LYS A 42 -13.81 -10.09 -15.79
N PHE A 43 -13.31 -8.89 -16.06
CA PHE A 43 -14.11 -7.67 -16.13
C PHE A 43 -15.08 -7.70 -17.32
N LYS A 44 -16.31 -7.22 -17.13
CA LYS A 44 -17.25 -7.04 -18.24
C LYS A 44 -16.89 -5.81 -19.05
N ASN A 45 -16.64 -4.69 -18.37
CA ASN A 45 -16.34 -3.40 -18.99
C ASN A 45 -15.25 -2.64 -18.20
N PRO A 46 -13.98 -3.05 -18.29
CA PRO A 46 -12.89 -2.32 -17.64
C PRO A 46 -12.75 -0.92 -18.24
N LYS A 47 -12.45 0.07 -17.39
CA LYS A 47 -12.35 1.48 -17.79
C LYS A 47 -11.18 2.16 -17.08
N GLY A 48 -10.50 3.06 -17.79
CA GLY A 48 -9.56 4.00 -17.18
C GLY A 48 -10.26 5.06 -16.31
N PRO A 49 -9.59 5.59 -15.27
CA PRO A 49 -10.17 6.63 -14.44
C PRO A 49 -10.28 7.96 -15.19
N LYS A 50 -11.23 8.79 -14.77
CA LYS A 50 -11.12 10.24 -14.91
C LYS A 50 -10.08 10.72 -13.90
N VAL A 51 -8.96 11.26 -14.40
CA VAL A 51 -7.88 11.75 -13.54
C VAL A 51 -8.23 13.13 -12.99
N ARG A 52 -8.11 13.28 -11.67
CA ARG A 52 -8.24 14.55 -10.95
C ARG A 52 -6.95 14.82 -10.20
N LYS A 53 -6.75 16.07 -9.79
CA LYS A 53 -5.56 16.47 -9.05
C LYS A 53 -5.82 17.48 -7.95
N PHE A 54 -4.95 17.44 -6.95
CA PHE A 54 -4.71 18.48 -5.97
C PHE A 54 -3.38 19.14 -6.29
N THR A 55 -3.39 20.46 -6.51
CA THR A 55 -2.17 21.23 -6.69
C THR A 55 -1.82 21.88 -5.37
N THR A 56 -0.57 21.73 -4.94
CA THR A 56 -0.10 22.31 -3.69
C THR A 56 0.13 23.81 -3.79
N THR A 57 -0.01 24.51 -2.67
CA THR A 57 0.44 25.89 -2.48
C THR A 57 1.80 25.98 -1.79
N LYS A 58 2.36 24.83 -1.37
CA LYS A 58 3.68 24.72 -0.75
C LYS A 58 4.77 25.17 -1.73
N LYS A 59 5.75 25.92 -1.25
CA LYS A 59 6.97 26.20 -2.02
C LYS A 59 7.77 24.91 -2.15
N ILE A 60 7.82 24.35 -3.35
CA ILE A 60 8.54 23.12 -3.65
C ILE A 60 9.96 23.45 -4.13
N PRO A 61 11.01 22.82 -3.57
CA PRO A 61 12.36 22.88 -4.10
C PRO A 61 12.42 22.47 -5.57
N GLU A 62 13.18 23.20 -6.40
CA GLU A 62 13.21 23.02 -7.86
C GLU A 62 13.52 21.58 -8.31
N ILE A 63 14.36 20.86 -7.55
CA ILE A 63 14.70 19.46 -7.81
C ILE A 63 13.49 18.51 -7.66
N LEU A 64 12.49 18.89 -6.86
CA LEU A 64 11.28 18.11 -6.57
C LEU A 64 10.04 18.58 -7.37
N ARG A 65 10.16 19.61 -8.22
CA ARG A 65 9.03 20.31 -8.88
C ARG A 65 8.09 19.39 -9.69
N GLN A 66 8.58 18.25 -10.17
CA GLN A 66 7.79 17.31 -10.97
C GLN A 66 6.67 16.64 -10.17
N TRP A 67 6.79 16.64 -8.84
CA TRP A 67 5.83 16.05 -7.91
C TRP A 67 4.93 17.10 -7.24
N LYS A 68 4.70 18.25 -7.90
CA LYS A 68 3.89 19.35 -7.36
C LYS A 68 2.37 19.08 -7.32
N ASP A 69 1.92 18.15 -8.14
CA ASP A 69 0.52 17.76 -8.25
C ASP A 69 0.35 16.36 -7.66
N TYR A 70 -0.72 16.18 -6.89
CA TYR A 70 -1.15 14.91 -6.35
C TYR A 70 -2.40 14.43 -7.06
N GLU A 71 -2.26 13.40 -7.88
CA GLU A 71 -3.32 12.86 -8.72
C GLU A 71 -4.09 11.72 -8.03
N TYR A 72 -5.38 11.63 -8.35
CA TYR A 72 -6.28 10.57 -7.93
C TYR A 72 -7.22 10.17 -9.08
N GLY A 73 -7.67 8.92 -9.07
CA GLY A 73 -8.53 8.35 -10.12
C GLY A 73 -9.98 8.31 -9.69
N VAL A 74 -10.90 8.62 -10.62
CA VAL A 74 -12.35 8.60 -10.38
C VAL A 74 -13.07 7.73 -11.41
N TRP A 75 -13.92 6.82 -10.93
CA TRP A 75 -14.87 6.04 -11.73
C TRP A 75 -16.29 6.33 -11.24
N THR A 76 -17.17 6.71 -12.17
CA THR A 76 -18.53 7.13 -11.84
C THR A 76 -19.53 6.24 -12.57
N GLN A 77 -20.49 5.71 -11.83
CA GLN A 77 -21.67 5.05 -12.39
C GLN A 77 -22.57 6.11 -13.00
N LYS A 78 -22.93 5.96 -14.29
CA LYS A 78 -23.81 6.92 -14.95
C LYS A 78 -25.22 6.79 -14.41
N GLU A 79 -25.88 7.93 -14.21
CA GLU A 79 -27.33 8.09 -14.03
C GLU A 79 -27.96 7.51 -12.75
N LYS A 80 -27.31 6.55 -12.06
CA LYS A 80 -27.81 5.91 -10.83
C LYS A 80 -27.09 6.39 -9.56
N LYS A 81 -27.83 6.40 -8.45
CA LYS A 81 -27.24 6.46 -7.10
C LYS A 81 -26.51 5.13 -6.85
N ALA A 82 -25.25 5.18 -6.42
CA ALA A 82 -24.43 3.98 -6.20
C ALA A 82 -23.57 4.12 -4.95
N PRO A 83 -23.20 3.01 -4.28
CA PRO A 83 -22.21 3.05 -3.21
C PRO A 83 -20.88 3.60 -3.74
N LEU A 84 -20.11 4.28 -2.89
CA LEU A 84 -18.77 4.75 -3.18
C LEU A 84 -17.76 3.84 -2.47
N MET A 85 -16.81 3.30 -3.23
CA MET A 85 -15.61 2.66 -2.69
C MET A 85 -14.42 3.61 -2.80
N ILE A 86 -13.81 3.96 -1.67
CA ILE A 86 -12.57 4.72 -1.61
C ILE A 86 -11.43 3.72 -1.50
N ILE A 87 -10.45 3.79 -2.41
CA ILE A 87 -9.30 2.89 -2.42
C ILE A 87 -8.04 3.67 -2.04
N VAL A 88 -7.35 3.23 -0.97
CA VAL A 88 -6.03 3.74 -0.57
C VAL A 88 -4.96 2.74 -0.98
N SER A 89 -3.98 3.20 -1.76
CA SER A 89 -2.91 2.34 -2.27
C SER A 89 -1.88 1.99 -1.18
N GLY A 90 -1.23 0.82 -1.33
CA GLY A 90 -0.14 0.36 -0.47
C GLY A 90 1.18 1.12 -0.66
N THR A 91 2.20 0.79 0.14
CA THR A 91 3.50 1.49 0.17
C THR A 91 4.10 1.67 -1.22
N GLY A 92 4.44 2.91 -1.58
CA GLY A 92 5.03 3.29 -2.86
C GLY A 92 4.10 3.22 -4.07
N SER A 93 2.87 2.73 -3.90
CA SER A 93 1.92 2.58 -4.99
C SER A 93 1.13 3.86 -5.27
N LEU A 94 1.05 4.19 -6.56
CA LEU A 94 0.19 5.25 -7.08
C LEU A 94 -1.26 4.77 -7.26
N TYR A 95 -2.19 5.71 -7.39
CA TYR A 95 -3.60 5.45 -7.69
C TYR A 95 -3.80 4.63 -8.98
N ASN A 96 -2.85 4.73 -9.92
CA ASN A 96 -2.83 4.03 -11.20
C ASN A 96 -1.86 2.82 -11.22
N SER A 97 -1.40 2.36 -10.05
CA SER A 97 -0.68 1.09 -9.96
C SER A 97 -1.58 -0.09 -10.35
N GLY A 98 -0.98 -1.22 -10.73
CA GLY A 98 -1.71 -2.41 -11.19
C GLY A 98 -2.82 -2.83 -10.20
N MET A 99 -2.47 -3.01 -8.92
CA MET A 99 -3.44 -3.42 -7.90
C MET A 99 -4.53 -2.37 -7.66
N SER A 100 -4.17 -1.07 -7.64
CA SER A 100 -5.15 0.00 -7.43
C SER A 100 -6.15 0.10 -8.59
N LEU A 101 -5.69 -0.03 -9.84
CA LEU A 101 -6.56 -0.08 -11.02
C LEU A 101 -7.41 -1.35 -11.05
N TYR A 102 -6.83 -2.48 -10.64
CA TYR A 102 -7.53 -3.75 -10.57
C TYR A 102 -8.71 -3.68 -9.59
N LEU A 103 -8.45 -3.32 -8.32
CA LEU A 103 -9.49 -3.16 -7.31
C LEU A 103 -10.53 -2.11 -7.72
N ALA A 104 -10.10 -0.99 -8.32
CA ALA A 104 -11.03 0.02 -8.80
C ALA A 104 -11.98 -0.51 -9.87
N ASN A 105 -11.47 -1.30 -10.82
CA ASN A 105 -12.31 -1.93 -11.84
C ASN A 105 -13.18 -3.05 -11.28
N VAL A 106 -12.73 -3.80 -10.25
CA VAL A 106 -13.56 -4.81 -9.57
C VAL A 106 -14.81 -4.14 -8.98
N PHE A 107 -14.65 -3.12 -8.15
CA PHE A 107 -15.79 -2.44 -7.52
C PHE A 107 -16.63 -1.68 -8.55
N TYR A 108 -16.00 -1.08 -9.57
CA TYR A 108 -16.75 -0.44 -10.65
C TYR A 108 -17.63 -1.44 -11.43
N ASP A 109 -17.12 -2.63 -11.75
CA ASP A 109 -17.86 -3.69 -12.43
C ASP A 109 -19.02 -4.23 -11.56
N LYS A 110 -18.85 -4.22 -10.23
CA LYS A 110 -19.89 -4.54 -9.23
C LYS A 110 -20.87 -3.38 -8.97
N GLY A 111 -20.73 -2.26 -9.69
CA GLY A 111 -21.72 -1.18 -9.67
C GLY A 111 -21.44 -0.05 -8.67
N TYR A 112 -20.23 0.04 -8.13
CA TYR A 112 -19.80 1.12 -7.24
C TYR A 112 -19.30 2.33 -8.04
N ASN A 113 -19.46 3.53 -7.48
CA ASN A 113 -18.54 4.64 -7.75
C ASN A 113 -17.20 4.32 -7.08
N VAL A 114 -16.08 4.74 -7.65
CA VAL A 114 -14.75 4.52 -7.07
C VAL A 114 -13.92 5.79 -7.10
N ILE A 115 -13.23 6.07 -6.00
CA ILE A 115 -12.15 7.07 -5.96
C ILE A 115 -10.88 6.40 -5.42
N ALA A 116 -9.82 6.35 -6.21
CA ALA A 116 -8.55 5.73 -5.83
C ALA A 116 -7.48 6.80 -5.56
N PHE A 117 -6.80 6.66 -4.43
CA PHE A 117 -5.72 7.54 -3.96
C PHE A 117 -4.39 6.79 -3.93
N SER A 118 -3.31 7.50 -4.24
CA SER A 118 -1.95 6.99 -4.08
C SER A 118 -1.58 6.91 -2.60
N SER A 119 -0.55 6.13 -2.28
CA SER A 119 -0.07 6.05 -0.90
C SER A 119 0.62 7.34 -0.45
N PRO A 120 0.53 7.70 0.84
CA PRO A 120 1.31 8.78 1.43
C PRO A 120 2.83 8.62 1.39
N THR A 121 3.31 7.45 0.99
CA THR A 121 4.74 7.15 0.79
C THR A 121 5.23 7.40 -0.63
N THR A 122 4.37 7.92 -1.52
CA THR A 122 4.73 8.25 -2.90
C THR A 122 5.27 9.67 -3.02
N MET A 123 6.24 9.90 -3.91
CA MET A 123 6.83 11.23 -4.13
C MET A 123 5.79 12.33 -4.44
N PRO A 124 4.77 12.13 -5.31
CA PRO A 124 3.68 13.10 -5.47
C PRO A 124 3.04 13.52 -4.15
N TYR A 125 2.72 12.57 -3.27
CA TYR A 125 2.11 12.88 -1.98
C TYR A 125 3.12 13.56 -1.03
N ILE A 126 4.30 12.97 -0.84
CA ILE A 126 5.34 13.48 0.07
C ILE A 126 5.68 14.93 -0.24
N VAL A 127 5.85 15.24 -1.53
CA VAL A 127 6.27 16.56 -1.99
C VAL A 127 5.14 17.58 -1.89
N SER A 128 3.94 17.22 -2.35
CA SER A 128 2.86 18.20 -2.51
C SER A 128 1.86 18.25 -1.35
N GLN A 129 1.64 17.14 -0.64
CA GLN A 129 0.56 17.02 0.35
C GLN A 129 1.04 16.84 1.79
N SER A 130 2.18 16.18 2.03
CA SER A 130 2.67 16.00 3.40
C SER A 130 2.97 17.35 4.05
N LYS A 131 2.48 17.47 5.29
CA LYS A 131 2.67 18.64 6.15
C LYS A 131 4.01 18.61 6.90
N ASN A 132 4.71 17.48 6.86
CA ASN A 132 6.00 17.30 7.48
C ASN A 132 7.12 17.47 6.46
N ALA A 133 8.31 17.86 6.92
CA ALA A 133 9.50 17.81 6.08
C ALA A 133 9.86 16.34 5.80
N TYR A 134 10.01 15.55 6.88
CA TYR A 134 10.11 14.10 6.82
C TYR A 134 8.71 13.50 6.92
N ALA A 135 8.23 12.96 5.80
CA ALA A 135 6.89 12.38 5.68
C ALA A 135 6.79 11.00 6.36
N GLY A 136 5.57 10.48 6.44
CA GLY A 136 5.33 9.10 6.91
C GLY A 136 4.98 8.99 8.39
N TYR A 137 4.78 10.10 9.09
CA TYR A 137 4.17 10.07 10.41
C TYR A 137 2.67 9.75 10.29
N ILE A 138 2.31 8.50 10.55
CA ILE A 138 1.04 7.92 10.12
C ILE A 138 -0.20 8.66 10.62
N LYS A 139 -0.14 9.26 11.82
CA LYS A 139 -1.19 10.12 12.39
C LYS A 139 -1.44 11.38 11.57
N ASP A 140 -0.38 12.10 11.23
CA ASP A 140 -0.45 13.31 10.40
C ASP A 140 -0.88 12.97 8.97
N GLU A 141 -0.33 11.89 8.41
CA GLU A 141 -0.66 11.47 7.05
C GLU A 141 -2.11 10.99 6.93
N THR A 142 -2.64 10.30 7.94
CA THR A 142 -4.06 9.93 8.01
C THR A 142 -4.94 11.17 8.07
N THR A 143 -4.60 12.16 8.90
CA THR A 143 -5.36 13.42 9.01
C THR A 143 -5.38 14.20 7.69
N GLN A 144 -4.23 14.27 7.01
CA GLN A 144 -4.13 14.94 5.72
C GLN A 144 -4.89 14.19 4.62
N LEU A 145 -4.73 12.86 4.54
CA LEU A 145 -5.45 12.04 3.56
C LEU A 145 -6.97 12.11 3.76
N TYR A 146 -7.45 12.12 5.01
CA TYR A 146 -8.87 12.33 5.34
C TYR A 146 -9.41 13.64 4.77
N SER A 147 -8.64 14.74 4.89
CA SER A 147 -9.01 16.03 4.31
C SER A 147 -9.09 15.98 2.78
N LEU A 148 -8.13 15.31 2.13
CA LEU A 148 -8.11 15.16 0.67
C LEU A 148 -9.29 14.31 0.18
N ILE A 149 -9.61 13.22 0.88
CA ILE A 149 -10.77 12.38 0.58
C ILE A 149 -12.06 13.19 0.69
N SER A 150 -12.25 13.94 1.79
CA SER A 150 -13.43 14.79 1.98
C SER A 150 -13.58 15.82 0.85
N GLN A 151 -12.48 16.46 0.44
CA GLN A 151 -12.47 17.40 -0.69
C GLN A 151 -12.79 16.75 -2.03
N ALA A 152 -12.24 15.56 -2.31
CA ALA A 152 -12.53 14.82 -3.54
C ALA A 152 -14.01 14.43 -3.62
N ILE A 153 -14.57 13.90 -2.53
CA ILE A 153 -15.99 13.54 -2.47
C ILE A 153 -16.87 14.76 -2.69
N SER A 154 -16.55 15.89 -2.04
CA SER A 154 -17.31 17.13 -2.23
C SER A 154 -17.25 17.63 -3.67
N ARG A 155 -16.08 17.56 -4.32
CA ARG A 155 -15.91 17.94 -5.74
C ARG A 155 -16.74 17.04 -6.65
N GLU A 156 -16.62 15.72 -6.50
CA GLU A 156 -17.31 14.80 -7.41
C GLU A 156 -18.83 14.80 -7.17
N LYS A 157 -19.32 15.03 -5.95
CA LYS A 157 -20.75 15.32 -5.70
C LYS A 157 -21.20 16.59 -6.44
N GLY A 158 -20.39 17.65 -6.41
CA GLY A 158 -20.65 18.89 -7.16
C GLY A 158 -20.68 18.68 -8.68
N ASP A 159 -19.91 17.72 -9.18
CA ASP A 159 -19.90 17.30 -10.59
C ASP A 159 -20.98 16.25 -10.94
N GLY A 160 -21.92 15.99 -10.03
CA GLY A 160 -23.10 15.15 -10.26
C GLY A 160 -22.97 13.68 -9.84
N MET A 161 -21.89 13.28 -9.14
CA MET A 161 -21.79 11.93 -8.56
C MET A 161 -22.84 11.72 -7.47
N LYS A 162 -23.71 10.72 -7.67
CA LYS A 162 -24.76 10.34 -6.71
C LYS A 162 -24.29 9.17 -5.84
N ILE A 163 -24.15 9.40 -4.53
CA ILE A 163 -23.60 8.42 -3.59
C ILE A 163 -24.69 7.91 -2.64
N ASP A 164 -24.76 6.59 -2.43
CA ASP A 164 -25.67 5.95 -1.47
C ASP A 164 -25.02 5.69 -0.10
N LYS A 165 -24.00 4.85 -0.09
CA LYS A 165 -23.18 4.47 1.06
C LYS A 165 -21.70 4.73 0.76
N ILE A 166 -20.86 4.83 1.79
CA ILE A 166 -19.43 5.07 1.60
C ILE A 166 -18.65 3.97 2.30
N TYR A 167 -17.81 3.28 1.54
CA TYR A 167 -16.85 2.32 2.02
C TYR A 167 -15.45 2.82 1.75
N ILE A 168 -14.53 2.42 2.62
CA ILE A 168 -13.11 2.65 2.42
C ILE A 168 -12.37 1.32 2.43
N GLY A 169 -11.35 1.19 1.62
CA GLY A 169 -10.49 0.02 1.66
C GLY A 169 -9.14 0.29 1.05
N GLY A 170 -8.24 -0.64 1.25
CA GLY A 170 -6.90 -0.55 0.71
C GLY A 170 -6.14 -1.83 0.95
N TYR A 171 -4.97 -1.90 0.33
CA TYR A 171 -4.07 -3.03 0.47
C TYR A 171 -2.77 -2.62 1.16
N SER A 172 -2.16 -3.54 1.91
CA SER A 172 -0.91 -3.27 2.64
C SER A 172 -1.07 -2.05 3.55
N LEU A 173 -0.14 -1.09 3.51
CA LEU A 173 -0.26 0.20 4.21
C LEU A 173 -1.60 0.92 3.96
N GLY A 174 -2.18 0.80 2.78
CA GLY A 174 -3.49 1.39 2.48
C GLY A 174 -4.64 0.74 3.26
N GLY A 175 -4.53 -0.56 3.56
CA GLY A 175 -5.47 -1.26 4.45
C GLY A 175 -5.37 -0.73 5.89
N PHE A 176 -4.14 -0.60 6.39
CA PHE A 176 -3.86 -0.02 7.71
C PHE A 176 -4.46 1.40 7.82
N GLN A 177 -4.20 2.25 6.82
CA GLN A 177 -4.75 3.61 6.76
C GLN A 177 -6.27 3.63 6.62
N SER A 178 -6.88 2.67 5.93
CA SER A 178 -8.33 2.60 5.79
C SER A 178 -9.03 2.41 7.14
N LEU A 179 -8.43 1.64 8.06
CA LEU A 179 -8.93 1.52 9.44
C LEU A 179 -8.82 2.87 10.17
N LEU A 180 -7.64 3.50 10.13
CA LEU A 180 -7.42 4.77 10.82
C LEU A 180 -8.31 5.90 10.27
N LEU A 181 -8.57 5.90 8.97
CA LEU A 181 -9.49 6.85 8.34
C LEU A 181 -10.94 6.62 8.76
N HIS A 182 -11.35 5.36 8.94
CA HIS A 182 -12.67 5.01 9.46
C HIS A 182 -12.81 5.44 10.92
N GLU A 183 -11.81 5.18 11.75
CA GLU A 183 -11.76 5.67 13.13
C GLU A 183 -11.80 7.19 13.21
N LEU A 184 -11.03 7.87 12.35
CA LEU A 184 -11.01 9.33 12.29
C LEU A 184 -12.34 9.91 11.81
N ASP A 185 -13.06 9.23 10.91
CA ASP A 185 -14.42 9.64 10.51
C ASP A 185 -15.39 9.59 11.69
N GLU A 186 -15.34 8.52 12.50
CA GLU A 186 -16.15 8.38 13.72
C GLU A 186 -15.86 9.53 14.70
N LYS A 187 -14.58 9.81 14.96
CA LYS A 187 -14.14 10.93 15.81
C LYS A 187 -14.54 12.30 15.27
N ASN A 188 -14.75 12.42 13.95
CA ASN A 188 -15.15 13.66 13.27
C ASN A 188 -16.65 13.71 12.95
N ASN A 189 -17.49 13.11 13.80
CA ASN A 189 -18.95 13.12 13.67
C ASN A 189 -19.45 12.57 12.33
N ARG A 190 -18.75 11.58 11.77
CA ARG A 190 -19.10 10.91 10.51
C ARG A 190 -19.25 11.89 9.33
N ARG A 191 -18.34 12.87 9.23
CA ARG A 191 -18.37 13.90 8.17
C ARG A 191 -18.26 13.30 6.77
N ILE A 192 -17.46 12.25 6.58
CA ILE A 192 -17.46 11.47 5.33
C ILE A 192 -18.63 10.50 5.37
N GLY A 193 -18.86 9.83 6.50
CA GLY A 193 -19.95 8.86 6.66
C GLY A 193 -19.54 7.46 6.21
N ILE A 194 -18.36 7.02 6.62
CA ILE A 194 -17.82 5.69 6.29
C ILE A 194 -18.63 4.63 7.03
N ASP A 195 -19.15 3.67 6.26
CA ASP A 195 -19.97 2.57 6.75
C ASP A 195 -19.11 1.34 7.10
N LYS A 196 -18.11 1.03 6.26
CA LYS A 196 -17.19 -0.11 6.46
C LYS A 196 -15.79 0.16 5.94
N SER A 197 -14.83 -0.55 6.53
CA SER A 197 -13.44 -0.58 6.11
C SER A 197 -13.02 -1.98 5.63
N LEU A 198 -12.37 -2.08 4.47
CA LEU A 198 -11.81 -3.30 3.89
C LEU A 198 -10.27 -3.27 3.95
N LEU A 199 -9.69 -4.15 4.75
CA LEU A 199 -8.27 -4.24 5.02
C LEU A 199 -7.71 -5.46 4.30
N LEU A 200 -7.04 -5.24 3.16
CA LEU A 200 -6.47 -6.31 2.33
C LEU A 200 -4.99 -6.47 2.62
N ASN A 201 -4.55 -7.63 3.11
CA ASN A 201 -3.14 -7.88 3.45
C ASN A 201 -2.53 -6.73 4.29
N SER A 202 -3.31 -6.16 5.21
CA SER A 202 -2.88 -5.01 6.03
C SER A 202 -1.84 -5.47 7.05
N PRO A 203 -0.74 -4.74 7.28
CA PRO A 203 0.13 -5.03 8.41
C PRO A 203 -0.63 -4.79 9.73
N ILE A 204 -0.23 -5.50 10.79
CA ILE A 204 -0.61 -5.17 12.17
C ILE A 204 0.32 -4.11 12.73
N SER A 205 1.64 -4.30 12.58
CA SER A 205 2.66 -3.31 12.91
C SER A 205 3.46 -2.94 11.66
N ILE A 206 3.47 -1.66 11.29
CA ILE A 206 4.24 -1.17 10.13
C ILE A 206 5.74 -1.40 10.36
N LEU A 207 6.23 -1.21 11.59
CA LEU A 207 7.64 -1.41 11.93
C LEU A 207 8.04 -2.90 11.87
N THR A 208 7.17 -3.81 12.31
CA THR A 208 7.42 -5.25 12.19
C THR A 208 7.43 -5.68 10.71
N ALA A 209 6.43 -5.23 9.94
CA ALA A 209 6.33 -5.53 8.51
C ALA A 209 7.56 -5.04 7.73
N THR A 210 8.00 -3.81 7.97
CA THR A 210 9.19 -3.25 7.32
C THR A 210 10.48 -3.95 7.73
N LYS A 211 10.62 -4.35 9.01
CA LYS A 211 11.74 -5.17 9.47
C LYS A 211 11.80 -6.53 8.78
N ASN A 212 10.65 -7.18 8.57
CA ASN A 212 10.59 -8.47 7.85
C ASN A 212 11.08 -8.32 6.41
N LEU A 213 10.62 -7.27 5.72
CA LEU A 213 11.00 -6.95 4.34
C LEU A 213 12.48 -6.56 4.21
N ASP A 214 12.99 -5.73 5.11
CA ASP A 214 14.42 -5.41 5.19
C ASP A 214 15.27 -6.66 5.51
N GLY A 215 14.70 -7.60 6.28
CA GLY A 215 15.30 -8.89 6.61
C GLY A 215 15.61 -9.75 5.38
N PHE A 216 14.89 -9.58 4.26
CA PHE A 216 15.20 -10.29 3.03
C PHE A 216 16.57 -9.94 2.45
N LEU A 217 17.03 -8.69 2.60
CA LEU A 217 18.36 -8.29 2.16
C LEU A 217 19.44 -8.95 3.03
N VAL A 218 19.28 -8.86 4.35
CA VAL A 218 20.20 -9.41 5.34
C VAL A 218 20.31 -10.94 5.20
N LYS A 219 19.17 -11.62 5.03
CA LYS A 219 19.08 -13.07 4.79
C LYS A 219 19.86 -13.51 3.55
N ASN A 220 19.88 -12.68 2.51
CA ASN A 220 20.52 -12.97 1.23
C ASN A 220 21.92 -12.34 1.09
N GLY A 221 22.52 -11.88 2.19
CA GLY A 221 23.91 -11.43 2.21
C GLY A 221 24.13 -10.00 1.72
N ILE A 222 23.07 -9.19 1.66
CA ILE A 222 23.13 -7.77 1.27
C ILE A 222 23.09 -6.91 2.54
N TYR A 223 24.26 -6.39 2.92
CA TYR A 223 24.47 -5.62 4.15
C TYR A 223 24.86 -4.16 3.88
N ASP A 224 25.40 -3.88 2.70
CA ASP A 224 25.94 -2.58 2.32
C ASP A 224 25.80 -2.33 0.80
N ALA A 225 26.17 -1.13 0.36
CA ALA A 225 26.12 -0.77 -1.05
C ALA A 225 27.00 -1.67 -1.95
N ARG A 226 28.12 -2.21 -1.44
CA ARG A 226 29.04 -3.07 -2.20
C ARG A 226 28.47 -4.46 -2.43
N SER A 227 27.88 -5.06 -1.40
CA SER A 227 27.19 -6.35 -1.49
C SER A 227 25.98 -6.26 -2.41
N LEU A 228 25.26 -5.13 -2.39
CA LEU A 228 24.22 -4.82 -3.37
C LEU A 228 24.76 -4.69 -4.80
N GLU A 229 25.84 -3.91 -5.00
CA GLU A 229 26.48 -3.76 -6.32
C GLU A 229 26.88 -5.12 -6.90
N LYS A 230 27.53 -5.97 -6.08
CA LYS A 230 27.89 -7.34 -6.48
C LYS A 230 26.68 -8.20 -6.84
N TYR A 231 25.58 -8.07 -6.10
CA TYR A 231 24.33 -8.77 -6.42
C TYR A 231 23.78 -8.31 -7.78
N MET A 232 23.69 -6.99 -7.99
CA MET A 232 23.21 -6.42 -9.25
C MET A 232 24.10 -6.84 -10.43
N ASP A 233 25.42 -6.81 -10.26
CA ASP A 233 26.38 -7.27 -11.27
C ASP A 233 26.17 -8.75 -11.62
N THR A 234 25.83 -9.58 -10.63
CA THR A 234 25.52 -11.00 -10.85
C THR A 234 24.25 -11.16 -11.70
N ILE A 235 23.18 -10.42 -11.36
CA ILE A 235 21.92 -10.43 -12.12
C ILE A 235 22.16 -9.90 -13.56
N PHE A 236 22.82 -8.75 -13.71
CA PHE A 236 23.11 -8.19 -15.03
C PHE A 236 24.02 -9.10 -15.86
N SER A 237 25.02 -9.72 -15.25
CA SER A 237 25.88 -10.68 -15.96
C SER A 237 25.08 -11.87 -16.46
N ARG A 238 24.15 -12.42 -15.65
CA ARG A 238 23.24 -13.47 -16.11
C ARG A 238 22.39 -13.00 -17.29
N LEU A 239 21.80 -11.80 -17.21
CA LEU A 239 20.98 -11.24 -18.29
C LEU A 239 21.77 -10.99 -19.59
N MET A 240 23.04 -10.61 -19.48
CA MET A 240 23.88 -10.22 -20.61
C MET A 240 24.60 -11.40 -21.28
N TYR A 241 24.97 -12.43 -20.51
CA TYR A 241 25.82 -13.53 -20.98
C TYR A 241 25.12 -14.87 -21.08
N ASP A 242 23.84 -14.97 -20.70
CA ASP A 242 23.04 -16.17 -20.95
C ASP A 242 22.38 -16.09 -22.33
N ASP A 243 22.97 -16.78 -23.32
CA ASP A 243 22.50 -16.82 -24.71
C ASP A 243 21.08 -17.40 -24.89
N THR A 244 20.53 -18.01 -23.84
CA THR A 244 19.14 -18.51 -23.80
C THR A 244 18.12 -17.42 -23.46
N ILE A 245 18.56 -16.31 -22.89
CA ILE A 245 17.73 -15.15 -22.55
C ILE A 245 17.75 -14.16 -23.71
N LYS A 246 16.71 -14.15 -24.56
CA LYS A 246 16.56 -13.10 -25.58
C LYS A 246 15.58 -12.05 -25.09
N ILE A 247 15.87 -10.77 -25.32
CA ILE A 247 14.99 -9.64 -24.95
C ILE A 247 13.56 -9.84 -25.51
N LYS A 248 13.43 -10.46 -26.68
CA LYS A 248 12.13 -10.80 -27.29
C LYS A 248 11.33 -11.87 -26.54
N ASP A 249 11.97 -12.62 -25.64
CA ASP A 249 11.34 -13.68 -24.84
C ASP A 249 10.76 -13.15 -23.53
N ILE A 250 10.95 -11.85 -23.25
CA ILE A 250 10.32 -11.11 -22.14
C ILE A 250 8.96 -10.60 -22.64
N GLU A 251 7.93 -11.40 -22.40
CA GLU A 251 6.54 -11.01 -22.63
C GLU A 251 5.93 -10.43 -21.35
N PHE A 252 5.60 -9.13 -21.38
CA PHE A 252 4.92 -8.46 -20.26
C PHE A 252 3.54 -9.05 -19.93
N SER A 253 2.90 -9.74 -20.89
CA SER A 253 1.64 -10.47 -20.70
C SER A 253 1.79 -11.78 -19.92
N ASN A 254 3.01 -12.31 -19.79
CA ASN A 254 3.30 -13.56 -19.07
C ASN A 254 4.60 -13.42 -18.26
N LEU A 255 4.53 -12.57 -17.22
CA LEU A 255 5.66 -12.26 -16.35
C LEU A 255 6.27 -13.50 -15.70
N THR A 256 5.47 -14.50 -15.33
CA THR A 256 5.95 -15.77 -14.75
C THR A 256 6.89 -16.50 -15.70
N THR A 257 6.50 -16.65 -16.96
CA THR A 257 7.34 -17.33 -17.97
C THR A 257 8.58 -16.50 -18.28
N SER A 258 8.44 -15.17 -18.31
CA SER A 258 9.56 -14.26 -18.55
C SER A 258 10.57 -14.29 -17.39
N LEU A 259 10.13 -14.11 -16.15
CA LEU A 259 10.98 -14.13 -14.95
C LEU A 259 11.61 -15.51 -14.70
N GLY A 260 10.87 -16.59 -14.99
CA GLY A 260 11.40 -17.95 -14.97
C GLY A 260 12.50 -18.17 -16.00
N LYS A 261 12.36 -17.63 -17.23
CA LYS A 261 13.43 -17.62 -18.23
C LYS A 261 14.64 -16.78 -17.82
N LEU A 262 14.44 -15.74 -17.02
CA LEU A 262 15.56 -14.96 -16.44
C LEU A 262 16.33 -15.73 -15.33
N GLY A 263 15.90 -16.95 -14.99
CA GLY A 263 16.52 -17.76 -13.94
C GLY A 263 16.36 -17.18 -12.55
N LEU A 264 15.38 -16.28 -12.33
CA LEU A 264 15.12 -15.68 -11.04
C LEU A 264 14.33 -16.67 -10.16
N GLY A 265 14.87 -16.94 -8.97
CA GLY A 265 14.23 -17.78 -7.96
C GLY A 265 13.75 -16.99 -6.75
N GLU A 266 13.32 -17.71 -5.71
CA GLU A 266 12.83 -17.10 -4.47
C GLU A 266 13.82 -16.12 -3.84
N LYS A 267 15.10 -16.48 -3.78
CA LYS A 267 16.14 -15.60 -3.23
C LYS A 267 16.23 -14.29 -3.98
N ASP A 268 16.11 -14.33 -5.31
CA ASP A 268 16.17 -13.13 -6.13
C ASP A 268 14.92 -12.25 -5.90
N PHE A 269 13.76 -12.88 -5.74
CA PHE A 269 12.52 -12.18 -5.40
C PHE A 269 12.56 -11.55 -4.00
N GLU A 270 13.08 -12.26 -2.99
CA GLU A 270 13.32 -11.73 -1.66
C GLU A 270 14.20 -10.47 -1.71
N VAL A 271 15.33 -10.55 -2.43
CA VAL A 271 16.25 -9.41 -2.59
C VAL A 271 15.56 -8.25 -3.30
N LEU A 272 14.90 -8.49 -4.44
CA LEU A 272 14.24 -7.43 -5.21
C LEU A 272 13.12 -6.75 -4.40
N THR A 273 12.37 -7.53 -3.62
CA THR A 273 11.37 -7.00 -2.68
C THR A 273 12.02 -6.13 -1.61
N GLY A 274 13.10 -6.59 -0.97
CA GLY A 274 13.83 -5.80 0.02
C GLY A 274 14.39 -4.48 -0.57
N LEU A 275 14.93 -4.52 -1.80
CA LEU A 275 15.46 -3.35 -2.49
C LEU A 275 14.38 -2.33 -2.84
N LEU A 276 13.19 -2.79 -3.22
CA LEU A 276 12.06 -1.90 -3.47
C LEU A 276 11.70 -1.07 -2.22
N PHE A 277 11.73 -1.70 -1.05
CA PHE A 277 11.48 -0.98 0.21
C PHE A 277 12.63 -0.03 0.58
N ARG A 278 13.89 -0.38 0.31
CA ARG A 278 15.01 0.57 0.42
C ARG A 278 14.86 1.77 -0.50
N PHE A 279 14.36 1.56 -1.71
CA PHE A 279 14.07 2.66 -2.64
C PHE A 279 13.01 3.62 -2.10
N TYR A 280 11.95 3.10 -1.46
CA TYR A 280 10.94 3.95 -0.82
C TYR A 280 11.49 4.74 0.37
N SER A 281 12.27 4.09 1.25
CA SER A 281 12.96 4.76 2.37
C SER A 281 13.94 5.84 1.87
N ALA A 282 14.70 5.56 0.81
CA ALA A 282 15.62 6.50 0.18
C ALA A 282 14.89 7.75 -0.35
N ASN A 283 13.75 7.57 -1.01
CA ASN A 283 12.91 8.68 -1.49
C ASN A 283 12.38 9.55 -0.34
N MET A 284 11.90 8.93 0.73
CA MET A 284 11.40 9.64 1.92
C MET A 284 12.52 10.42 2.61
N THR A 285 13.69 9.81 2.77
CA THR A 285 14.90 10.43 3.32
C THR A 285 15.33 11.61 2.46
N PHE A 286 15.46 11.41 1.15
CA PHE A 286 15.87 12.45 0.21
C PHE A 286 14.92 13.64 0.20
N ALA A 287 13.61 13.40 0.10
CA ALA A 287 12.63 14.48 0.14
C ALA A 287 12.71 15.26 1.46
N GLY A 288 12.84 14.57 2.59
CA GLY A 288 12.94 15.20 3.90
C GLY A 288 14.22 16.02 4.10
N GLU A 289 15.36 15.52 3.63
CA GLU A 289 16.63 16.25 3.62
C GLU A 289 16.53 17.51 2.75
N VAL A 290 15.96 17.38 1.54
CA VAL A 290 15.79 18.50 0.60
C VAL A 290 14.85 19.58 1.15
N PHE A 291 13.74 19.19 1.79
CA PHE A 291 12.84 20.16 2.44
C PHE A 291 13.46 20.81 3.68
N SER A 292 14.29 20.06 4.41
CA SER A 292 14.91 20.55 5.64
C SER A 292 16.15 21.41 5.37
N GLY A 293 16.81 21.24 4.23
CA GLY A 293 17.99 22.00 3.81
C GLY A 293 19.09 21.99 4.87
N ARG A 294 19.46 23.17 5.39
CA ARG A 294 20.48 23.30 6.45
C ARG A 294 20.06 22.70 7.80
N ASN A 295 18.77 22.46 8.00
CA ASN A 295 18.21 21.86 9.22
C ASN A 295 17.99 20.34 9.06
N ALA A 296 18.47 19.72 7.98
CA ALA A 296 18.36 18.28 7.76
C ALA A 296 19.11 17.48 8.83
N THR A 297 18.73 16.22 8.99
CA THR A 297 19.37 15.29 9.93
C THR A 297 20.80 14.96 9.54
N GLY A 298 21.15 15.11 8.26
CA GLY A 298 22.52 14.87 7.76
C GLY A 298 22.80 13.39 7.50
N ARG A 299 21.77 12.63 7.11
CA ARG A 299 21.86 11.23 6.69
C ARG A 299 22.32 11.07 5.26
N LEU A 300 22.04 12.07 4.42
CA LEU A 300 22.56 12.17 3.06
C LEU A 300 23.64 13.26 3.00
N SER A 301 24.28 13.33 1.84
CA SER A 301 25.42 14.18 1.50
C SER A 301 25.45 15.59 2.13
N ASP A 302 26.64 16.20 2.18
CA ASP A 302 26.83 17.55 2.72
C ASP A 302 26.04 18.64 1.96
N LYS A 303 25.43 18.32 0.83
CA LYS A 303 24.70 19.27 -0.01
C LYS A 303 23.39 19.71 0.64
N LYS A 304 23.35 20.97 1.08
CA LYS A 304 22.18 21.57 1.76
C LYS A 304 21.26 22.39 0.84
N SER A 305 21.56 22.45 -0.45
CA SER A 305 20.74 23.15 -1.45
C SER A 305 20.90 22.50 -2.82
N TYR A 306 19.77 22.33 -3.53
CA TYR A 306 19.70 21.64 -4.81
C TYR A 306 19.12 22.56 -5.88
N LYS A 307 19.82 22.66 -7.01
CA LYS A 307 19.30 23.22 -8.26
C LYS A 307 18.53 22.16 -9.03
N ARG A 308 17.73 22.60 -10.01
CA ARG A 308 16.83 21.76 -10.82
C ARG A 308 17.49 20.55 -11.50
N PHE A 309 18.77 20.66 -11.89
CA PHE A 309 19.48 19.65 -12.68
C PHE A 309 20.73 19.11 -11.97
N ASP A 310 20.80 19.31 -10.67
CA ASP A 310 21.89 18.74 -9.90
C ASP A 310 21.81 17.22 -9.93
N SER A 311 22.96 16.55 -10.07
CA SER A 311 23.02 15.10 -9.89
C SER A 311 22.69 14.76 -8.44
N VAL A 312 21.87 13.72 -8.26
CA VAL A 312 21.47 13.15 -6.97
C VAL A 312 21.98 11.72 -6.80
N SER A 313 22.94 11.28 -7.63
CA SER A 313 23.42 9.90 -7.63
C SER A 313 24.12 9.51 -6.32
N LYS A 314 24.78 10.46 -5.65
CA LYS A 314 25.44 10.22 -4.36
C LYS A 314 24.39 10.01 -3.26
N GLU A 315 23.44 10.94 -3.18
CA GLU A 315 22.31 10.91 -2.25
C GLU A 315 21.46 9.65 -2.44
N PHE A 316 21.28 9.21 -3.68
CA PHE A 316 20.58 7.97 -3.98
C PHE A 316 21.31 6.74 -3.38
N ARG A 317 22.63 6.64 -3.59
CA ARG A 317 23.43 5.53 -3.04
C ARG A 317 23.45 5.53 -1.51
N GLU A 318 23.59 6.70 -0.90
CA GLU A 318 23.50 6.88 0.55
C GLU A 318 22.10 6.55 1.08
N GLY A 319 21.06 6.99 0.38
CA GLY A 319 19.68 6.71 0.76
C GLY A 319 19.34 5.22 0.76
N LEU A 320 19.92 4.43 -0.15
CA LEU A 320 19.74 2.96 -0.17
C LEU A 320 20.29 2.27 1.08
N SER A 321 21.21 2.88 1.83
CA SER A 321 21.67 2.31 3.10
C SER A 321 20.68 2.55 4.25
N VAL A 322 19.68 3.41 4.08
CA VAL A 322 18.71 3.77 5.14
C VAL A 322 17.52 2.81 5.09
N SER A 323 17.38 1.96 6.10
CA SER A 323 16.23 1.08 6.28
C SER A 323 14.99 1.86 6.70
N PHE A 324 13.82 1.24 6.62
CA PHE A 324 12.63 1.86 7.20
C PHE A 324 12.71 1.97 8.72
N ASP A 325 13.38 1.02 9.38
CA ASP A 325 13.63 1.05 10.83
C ASP A 325 14.53 2.23 11.21
N GLU A 326 15.64 2.42 10.49
CA GLU A 326 16.54 3.57 10.67
C GLU A 326 15.84 4.88 10.33
N TYR A 327 15.05 4.93 9.25
CA TYR A 327 14.25 6.10 8.91
C TYR A 327 13.29 6.47 10.06
N ALA A 328 12.55 5.49 10.59
CA ALA A 328 11.59 5.73 11.66
C ALA A 328 12.29 6.22 12.95
N LYS A 329 13.34 5.52 13.38
CA LYS A 329 14.00 5.75 14.68
C LYS A 329 15.00 6.88 14.69
N GLU A 330 15.75 7.04 13.61
CA GLU A 330 16.92 7.92 13.56
C GLU A 330 16.65 9.22 12.79
N ILE A 331 15.55 9.29 12.04
CA ILE A 331 15.16 10.46 11.24
C ILE A 331 13.80 11.00 11.68
N LEU A 332 12.74 10.21 11.51
CA LEU A 332 11.37 10.67 11.72
C LEU A 332 11.09 10.97 13.19
N TYR A 333 11.39 10.04 14.11
CA TYR A 333 11.15 10.23 15.54
C TYR A 333 11.91 11.46 16.11
N PRO A 334 13.23 11.64 15.89
CA PRO A 334 13.94 12.83 16.34
C PRO A 334 13.41 14.12 15.73
N TYR A 335 13.02 14.08 14.44
CA TYR A 335 12.39 15.22 13.76
C TYR A 335 11.07 15.61 14.44
N LEU A 336 10.18 14.66 14.70
CA LEU A 336 8.88 14.91 15.35
C LEU A 336 9.07 15.40 16.78
N LYS A 337 9.98 14.79 17.54
CA LYS A 337 10.28 15.22 18.91
C LYS A 337 10.78 16.66 18.93
N LYS A 338 11.70 17.03 18.04
CA LYS A 338 12.25 18.39 17.97
C LYS A 338 11.23 19.45 17.50
N ASN A 339 10.39 19.12 16.52
CA ASN A 339 9.60 20.13 15.79
C ASN A 339 8.09 20.10 16.08
N LYS A 340 7.57 19.03 16.69
CA LYS A 340 6.13 18.85 16.94
C LYS A 340 5.81 18.69 18.41
N ASN A 341 6.45 17.73 19.07
CA ASN A 341 6.19 17.41 20.47
C ASN A 341 7.49 17.07 21.20
N PRO A 342 8.11 18.03 21.92
CA PRO A 342 9.34 17.79 22.70
C PRO A 342 9.23 16.65 23.73
N ASN A 343 8.00 16.36 24.17
CA ASN A 343 7.70 15.33 25.15
C ASN A 343 7.29 13.99 24.52
N LEU A 344 7.37 13.85 23.18
CA LEU A 344 7.00 12.61 22.50
C LEU A 344 7.84 11.44 23.03
N ASP A 345 7.14 10.47 23.63
CA ASP A 345 7.75 9.23 24.08
C ASP A 345 8.00 8.30 22.89
N PHE A 346 9.07 7.50 22.97
CA PHE A 346 9.40 6.59 21.87
C PHE A 346 8.40 5.43 21.76
N ASN A 347 7.88 4.92 22.88
CA ASN A 347 6.89 3.85 22.84
C ASN A 347 5.56 4.38 22.31
N GLU A 348 5.13 5.58 22.73
CA GLU A 348 3.96 6.24 22.15
C GLU A 348 4.10 6.41 20.63
N PHE A 349 5.28 6.84 20.15
CA PHE A 349 5.57 6.92 18.72
C PHE A 349 5.45 5.56 18.03
N VAL A 350 6.01 4.49 18.61
CA VAL A 350 5.95 3.13 18.03
C VAL A 350 4.52 2.61 18.00
N ASP A 351 3.75 2.83 19.08
CA ASP A 351 2.36 2.38 19.20
C ASP A 351 1.48 2.99 18.11
N GLU A 352 1.73 4.25 17.72
CA GLU A 352 0.98 4.90 16.63
C GLU A 352 1.13 4.17 15.26
N PHE A 353 2.14 3.30 15.09
CA PHE A 353 2.36 2.46 13.91
C PHE A 353 1.87 1.01 14.08
N ASP A 354 1.13 0.69 15.14
CA ASP A 354 0.52 -0.62 15.39
C ASP A 354 -1.02 -0.49 15.46
N LEU A 355 -1.74 -1.37 14.75
CA LEU A 355 -3.21 -1.38 14.74
C LEU A 355 -3.82 -1.64 16.12
N LYS A 356 -3.05 -2.24 17.05
CA LYS A 356 -3.45 -2.39 18.45
C LYS A 356 -3.72 -1.05 19.12
N HIS A 357 -3.14 0.05 18.64
CA HIS A 357 -3.47 1.39 19.13
C HIS A 357 -4.93 1.80 18.83
N SER A 358 -5.57 1.16 17.85
CA SER A 358 -6.98 1.34 17.51
C SER A 358 -7.88 0.22 18.08
N GLN A 359 -7.43 -0.54 19.11
CA GLN A 359 -8.16 -1.71 19.61
C GLN A 359 -9.58 -1.40 20.05
N ASP A 360 -9.80 -0.29 20.75
CA ASP A 360 -11.14 0.11 21.20
C ASP A 360 -12.08 0.38 20.03
N PHE A 361 -11.57 0.96 18.94
CA PHE A 361 -12.32 1.16 17.72
C PHE A 361 -12.63 -0.18 17.03
N ILE A 362 -11.63 -1.07 16.92
CA ILE A 362 -11.77 -2.41 16.34
C ILE A 362 -12.85 -3.21 17.07
N ASN A 363 -12.80 -3.23 18.41
CA ASN A 363 -13.75 -3.98 19.23
C ASN A 363 -15.20 -3.49 19.02
N ARG A 364 -15.41 -2.17 19.00
CA ARG A 364 -16.75 -1.58 18.83
C ARG A 364 -17.30 -1.72 17.41
N ASN A 365 -16.43 -1.70 16.40
CA ASN A 365 -16.83 -1.64 14.99
C ASN A 365 -16.56 -2.94 14.22
N ASN A 366 -16.25 -4.04 14.90
CA ASN A 366 -15.72 -5.26 14.30
C ASN A 366 -16.52 -5.79 13.09
N LYS A 367 -17.85 -5.79 13.20
CA LYS A 367 -18.75 -6.20 12.11
C LYS A 367 -18.55 -5.40 10.80
N ASN A 368 -18.12 -4.15 10.92
CA ASN A 368 -17.92 -3.21 9.82
C ASN A 368 -16.45 -3.14 9.36
N ILE A 369 -15.58 -3.98 9.91
CA ILE A 369 -14.16 -4.04 9.59
C ILE A 369 -13.89 -5.40 8.96
N ILE A 370 -13.77 -5.45 7.64
CA ILE A 370 -13.46 -6.68 6.91
C ILE A 370 -11.94 -6.79 6.81
N PHE A 371 -11.36 -7.81 7.45
CA PHE A 371 -9.93 -8.10 7.35
C PHE A 371 -9.70 -9.33 6.47
N MET A 372 -9.15 -9.15 5.27
CA MET A 372 -8.87 -10.26 4.35
C MET A 372 -7.37 -10.36 4.11
N THR A 373 -6.79 -11.52 4.38
CA THR A 373 -5.35 -11.71 4.20
C THR A 373 -4.98 -13.16 3.92
N SER A 374 -3.73 -13.35 3.50
CA SER A 374 -3.08 -14.64 3.42
C SER A 374 -2.35 -14.95 4.74
N THR A 375 -2.51 -16.15 5.30
CA THR A 375 -1.81 -16.53 6.54
C THR A 375 -0.31 -16.70 6.34
N ASN A 376 0.14 -16.92 5.09
CA ASN A 376 1.55 -16.94 4.72
C ASN A 376 2.06 -15.59 4.20
N ASP A 377 1.35 -14.47 4.39
CA ASP A 377 1.83 -13.16 3.98
C ASP A 377 3.17 -12.82 4.65
N VAL A 378 4.13 -12.33 3.86
CA VAL A 378 5.50 -12.03 4.27
C VAL A 378 5.59 -10.89 5.31
N LEU A 379 4.50 -10.14 5.52
CA LEU A 379 4.48 -9.07 6.51
C LEU A 379 4.31 -9.57 7.95
N TYR A 380 3.78 -10.77 8.18
CA TYR A 380 3.34 -11.18 9.51
C TYR A 380 4.36 -12.02 10.27
N SER A 381 4.43 -11.77 11.58
CA SER A 381 4.92 -12.74 12.56
C SER A 381 3.79 -13.69 13.00
N SER A 382 4.14 -14.76 13.72
CA SER A 382 3.14 -15.63 14.35
C SER A 382 2.24 -14.86 15.33
N GLN A 383 2.79 -13.90 16.07
CA GLN A 383 1.99 -13.06 16.98
C GLN A 383 1.00 -12.16 16.23
N ASP A 384 1.34 -11.69 15.03
CA ASP A 384 0.42 -10.90 14.21
C ASP A 384 -0.76 -11.75 13.72
N LEU A 385 -0.51 -13.00 13.31
CA LEU A 385 -1.56 -13.92 12.91
C LEU A 385 -2.49 -14.28 14.07
N ASP A 386 -1.92 -14.56 15.25
CA ASP A 386 -2.70 -14.80 16.47
C ASP A 386 -3.56 -13.58 16.83
N TYR A 387 -3.00 -12.38 16.70
CA TYR A 387 -3.75 -11.14 16.90
C TYR A 387 -4.90 -11.01 15.89
N ILE A 388 -4.65 -11.22 14.59
CA ILE A 388 -5.69 -11.13 13.56
C ILE A 388 -6.82 -12.11 13.87
N GLN A 389 -6.47 -13.35 14.21
CA GLN A 389 -7.42 -14.41 14.53
C GLN A 389 -8.35 -14.02 15.70
N ASN A 390 -7.81 -13.34 16.71
CA ASN A 390 -8.55 -13.02 17.93
C ASN A 390 -9.23 -11.65 17.89
N ALA A 391 -8.66 -10.66 17.20
CA ALA A 391 -9.13 -9.28 17.21
C ALA A 391 -10.22 -8.99 16.16
N PHE A 392 -10.24 -9.68 15.03
CA PHE A 392 -11.22 -9.44 13.96
C PHE A 392 -12.22 -10.60 13.85
N SER A 393 -13.51 -10.32 14.02
CA SER A 393 -14.61 -11.26 13.81
C SER A 393 -14.97 -11.39 12.33
N ASN A 394 -14.98 -10.28 11.58
CA ASN A 394 -15.20 -10.30 10.13
C ASN A 394 -13.85 -10.42 9.39
N LYS A 395 -13.22 -11.59 9.51
CA LYS A 395 -11.94 -11.91 8.88
C LYS A 395 -12.06 -13.04 7.86
N VAL A 396 -11.19 -12.99 6.84
CA VAL A 396 -10.97 -14.06 5.87
C VAL A 396 -9.48 -14.37 5.84
N LEU A 397 -9.11 -15.59 6.22
CA LEU A 397 -7.72 -16.05 6.32
C LEU A 397 -7.46 -17.13 5.28
N ILE A 398 -6.89 -16.74 4.14
CA ILE A 398 -6.56 -17.67 3.06
C ILE A 398 -5.21 -18.32 3.40
N PRO A 399 -5.06 -19.66 3.37
CA PRO A 399 -3.83 -20.33 3.83
C PRO A 399 -2.56 -19.93 3.05
N PHE A 400 -2.73 -19.45 1.82
CA PHE A 400 -1.68 -19.11 0.88
C PHE A 400 -1.96 -17.78 0.18
N GLY A 401 -1.05 -17.36 -0.69
CA GLY A 401 -1.23 -16.18 -1.54
C GLY A 401 -0.23 -15.06 -1.34
N GLY A 402 0.62 -15.15 -0.31
CA GLY A 402 1.63 -14.16 -0.01
C GLY A 402 1.03 -12.77 0.20
N HIS A 403 1.85 -11.73 0.02
CA HIS A 403 1.39 -10.36 0.11
C HIS A 403 0.70 -9.94 -1.18
N THR A 404 -0.63 -9.78 -1.13
CA THR A 404 -1.51 -9.32 -2.23
C THR A 404 -1.63 -10.25 -3.45
N GLY A 405 -0.85 -11.33 -3.52
CA GLY A 405 -0.75 -12.16 -4.72
C GLY A 405 -2.04 -12.88 -5.11
N VAL A 406 -2.77 -13.39 -4.12
CA VAL A 406 -4.04 -14.12 -4.33
C VAL A 406 -5.25 -13.20 -4.44
N LEU A 407 -5.12 -11.90 -4.13
CA LEU A 407 -6.23 -10.93 -4.22
C LEU A 407 -6.74 -10.74 -5.65
N TRP A 408 -5.93 -11.10 -6.64
CA TRP A 408 -6.28 -11.06 -8.05
C TRP A 408 -7.13 -12.26 -8.48
N HIS A 409 -7.21 -13.31 -7.67
CA HIS A 409 -7.95 -14.52 -8.02
C HIS A 409 -9.46 -14.27 -8.05
N LYS A 410 -10.15 -14.76 -9.08
CA LYS A 410 -11.59 -14.54 -9.28
C LYS A 410 -12.43 -14.95 -8.06
N ASP A 411 -12.10 -16.07 -7.41
CA ASP A 411 -12.82 -16.56 -6.22
C ASP A 411 -12.62 -15.63 -5.03
N VAL A 412 -11.39 -15.15 -4.83
CA VAL A 412 -11.05 -14.22 -3.75
C VAL A 412 -11.73 -12.88 -3.98
N VAL A 413 -11.79 -12.40 -5.21
CA VAL A 413 -12.53 -11.19 -5.57
C VAL A 413 -14.02 -11.32 -5.28
N ASN A 414 -14.64 -12.43 -5.65
CA ASN A 414 -16.06 -12.62 -5.36
C ASN A 414 -16.31 -12.63 -3.84
N LEU A 415 -15.50 -13.41 -3.10
CA LEU A 415 -15.59 -13.43 -1.63
C LEU A 415 -15.36 -12.05 -1.00
N MET A 416 -14.41 -11.26 -1.52
CA MET A 416 -14.13 -9.91 -1.04
C MET A 416 -15.33 -8.98 -1.19
N VAL A 417 -16.02 -9.04 -2.34
CA VAL A 417 -17.21 -8.22 -2.60
C VAL A 417 -18.37 -8.71 -1.74
N ASP A 418 -18.59 -10.02 -1.67
CA ASP A 418 -19.66 -10.62 -0.87
C ASP A 418 -19.51 -10.22 0.61
N LYS A 419 -18.30 -10.32 1.18
CA LYS A 419 -18.00 -9.85 2.54
C LYS A 419 -18.27 -8.36 2.77
N LEU A 420 -18.00 -7.52 1.78
CA LEU A 420 -18.29 -6.10 1.87
C LEU A 420 -19.80 -5.82 1.86
N GLU A 421 -20.59 -6.65 1.17
CA GLU A 421 -22.04 -6.52 1.02
C GLU A 421 -22.86 -7.19 2.15
N GLU A 422 -22.27 -8.10 2.94
CA GLU A 422 -22.91 -8.73 4.12
C GLU A 422 -23.46 -7.68 5.12
N ASN A 423 -24.66 -7.84 5.67
CA ASN A 423 -25.26 -6.81 6.57
C ASN A 423 -24.80 -6.89 8.03
#